data_AF-A0A2G5SVG7-F1
#
_entry.id   AF-A0A2G5SVG7-F1
#
_cell.length_a   1.000
_cell.length_b   1.000
_cell.length_c   1.000
_cell.angle_alpha   90.00
_cell.angle_beta   90.00
_cell.angle_gamma   90.00
#
_symmetry.space_group_name_H-M   'P 1'
#
loop_
_entity.id
_entity.type
_entity.pdbx_description
1 polymer ?
#
loop_
_entity_poly.entity_id
_entity_poly.type
_entity_poly.pdbx_seq_one_letter_code
_entity_poly.pdbx_strand_id
1 'polypeptide(L)'
;MVHISYSILISLSVFSSCVIAHPHKTSVKDLEKDRMLTTNEYYVEKVNQMAGISCDLCMRAVYGVNYDFIQLKKDVIEMIRLDCEALFHDRAEDISECIRFLTTKVEKYSGKVEKILDSRHVCVLLRVCAANDEDYVLKNKMINSNKTDMMLE
;
A
#
# COMPACT_ATOMS: atom_id res chain seq x y z
N MET A 1 -65.28 -2.17 -20.78
CA MET A 1 -66.40 -1.19 -20.78
C MET A 1 -67.58 -1.79 -20.05
N VAL A 2 -67.71 -1.61 -18.72
CA VAL A 2 -68.97 -1.80 -17.98
C VAL A 2 -68.96 -0.92 -16.71
N HIS A 3 -69.81 0.10 -16.76
CA HIS A 3 -70.62 0.73 -15.70
C HIS A 3 -70.12 0.88 -14.25
N ILE A 4 -69.97 2.16 -13.90
CA ILE A 4 -70.30 2.76 -12.59
C ILE A 4 -71.83 2.74 -12.39
N SER A 5 -72.32 2.45 -11.18
CA SER A 5 -73.48 3.08 -10.47
C SER A 5 -73.82 2.27 -9.19
N TYR A 6 -73.61 2.81 -7.98
CA TYR A 6 -74.63 3.30 -7.01
C TYR A 6 -75.58 2.17 -6.49
N SER A 7 -75.88 1.94 -5.20
CA SER A 7 -75.95 2.81 -4.03
C SER A 7 -76.29 1.99 -2.75
N ILE A 8 -75.67 2.35 -1.63
CA ILE A 8 -76.23 2.56 -0.26
C ILE A 8 -77.12 1.49 0.40
N LEU A 9 -76.73 1.04 1.62
CA LEU A 9 -77.55 0.78 2.83
C LEU A 9 -76.59 0.34 3.98
N ILE A 10 -76.00 1.26 4.76
CA ILE A 10 -76.47 1.88 6.02
C ILE A 10 -76.36 0.96 7.27
N SER A 11 -75.42 1.32 8.16
CA SER A 11 -75.40 1.19 9.65
C SER A 11 -75.39 -0.20 10.30
N LEU A 12 -74.84 -0.52 11.48
CA LEU A 12 -74.28 0.13 12.69
C LEU A 12 -73.52 -1.05 13.39
N SER A 13 -72.30 -1.00 13.90
CA SER A 13 -71.95 -0.47 15.23
C SER A 13 -70.45 -0.66 15.52
N VAL A 14 -69.80 0.47 15.80
CA VAL A 14 -68.68 0.74 16.71
C VAL A 14 -68.28 -0.41 17.65
N PHE A 15 -66.97 -0.73 17.69
CA PHE A 15 -66.08 -0.79 18.86
C PHE A 15 -64.97 -1.84 18.65
N SER A 16 -63.75 -1.38 18.39
CA SER A 16 -62.59 -1.66 19.26
C SER A 16 -61.28 -1.52 18.48
N SER A 17 -60.39 -0.72 19.08
CA SER A 17 -58.95 -0.64 18.81
C SER A 17 -58.53 0.18 17.59
N CYS A 18 -58.67 1.50 17.75
CA CYS A 18 -57.62 2.42 17.33
C CYS A 18 -56.27 1.90 17.83
N VAL A 19 -55.47 1.29 16.95
CA VAL A 19 -54.03 1.21 17.17
C VAL A 19 -53.52 2.63 17.02
N ILE A 20 -53.37 3.27 18.18
CA ILE A 20 -52.75 4.57 18.34
C ILE A 20 -51.33 4.44 17.77
N ALA A 21 -51.12 4.95 16.55
CA ALA A 21 -49.79 5.32 16.11
C ALA A 21 -49.32 6.45 17.02
N HIS A 22 -48.59 6.11 18.07
CA HIS A 22 -47.90 7.09 18.89
C HIS A 22 -46.90 7.83 17.99
N PRO A 23 -46.89 9.18 17.96
CA PRO A 23 -45.80 9.89 17.30
C PRO A 23 -44.55 9.61 18.13
N HIS A 24 -43.63 8.81 17.60
CA HIS A 24 -42.31 8.67 18.19
C HIS A 24 -41.66 10.06 18.13
N LYS A 25 -41.62 10.74 19.28
CA LYS A 25 -40.96 12.02 19.45
C LYS A 25 -39.45 11.76 19.31
N THR A 26 -38.96 11.66 18.08
CA THR A 26 -37.52 11.67 17.80
C THR A 26 -37.01 12.99 18.36
N SER A 27 -36.29 12.91 19.46
CA SER A 27 -35.62 14.07 20.04
C SER A 27 -34.70 14.64 18.98
N VAL A 28 -34.70 15.97 18.81
CA VAL A 28 -33.74 16.67 17.93
C VAL A 28 -32.30 16.24 18.25
N LYS A 29 -32.03 15.87 19.52
CA LYS A 29 -30.74 15.34 19.99
C LYS A 29 -30.40 13.95 19.44
N ASP A 30 -31.38 13.08 19.20
CA ASP A 30 -31.14 11.75 18.65
C ASP A 30 -30.82 11.83 17.15
N LEU A 31 -31.53 12.70 16.42
CA LEU A 31 -31.26 12.97 15.00
C LEU A 31 -29.90 13.66 14.79
N GLU A 32 -29.50 14.55 15.71
CA GLU A 32 -28.19 15.20 15.69
C GLU A 32 -27.06 14.21 16.02
N LYS A 33 -27.29 13.29 16.96
CA LYS A 33 -26.34 12.21 17.30
C LYS A 33 -26.14 11.23 16.15
N ASP A 34 -27.22 10.79 15.49
CA ASP A 34 -27.13 9.89 14.33
C ASP A 34 -26.47 10.59 13.12
N ARG A 35 -26.70 11.89 12.94
CA ARG A 35 -26.00 12.71 11.94
C ARG A 35 -24.51 12.85 12.26
N MET A 36 -24.13 13.03 13.52
CA MET A 36 -22.71 13.08 13.94
C MET A 36 -22.01 11.72 13.79
N LEU A 37 -22.70 10.61 14.11
CA LEU A 37 -22.19 9.25 13.93
C LEU A 37 -21.92 8.93 12.45
N THR A 38 -22.92 9.18 11.59
CA THR A 38 -22.79 8.95 10.13
C THR A 38 -21.76 9.87 9.48
N THR A 39 -21.66 11.12 9.94
CA THR A 39 -20.63 12.06 9.45
C THR A 39 -19.23 11.59 9.87
N ASN A 40 -19.04 11.16 11.12
CA ASN A 40 -17.76 10.62 11.60
C ASN A 40 -17.36 9.34 10.86
N GLU A 41 -18.30 8.42 10.62
CA GLU A 41 -18.04 7.18 9.88
C GLU A 41 -17.64 7.46 8.43
N TYR A 42 -18.32 8.40 7.76
CA TYR A 42 -17.96 8.86 6.41
C TYR A 42 -16.57 9.51 6.35
N TYR A 43 -16.22 10.36 7.32
CA TYR A 43 -14.89 10.96 7.38
C TYR A 43 -13.80 9.90 7.64
N VAL A 44 -14.06 8.92 8.50
CA VAL A 44 -13.14 7.81 8.77
C VAL A 44 -12.94 6.96 7.51
N GLU A 45 -14.01 6.64 6.78
CA GLU A 45 -13.92 5.89 5.52
C GLU A 45 -13.07 6.65 4.48
N LYS A 46 -13.31 7.95 4.31
CA LYS A 46 -12.51 8.78 3.38
C LYS A 46 -11.04 8.87 3.76
N VAL A 47 -10.73 9.02 5.05
CA VAL A 47 -9.33 9.05 5.52
C VAL A 47 -8.65 7.71 5.29
N ASN A 48 -9.35 6.60 5.54
CA ASN A 48 -8.84 5.25 5.26
C ASN A 48 -8.63 5.00 3.76
N GLN A 49 -9.54 5.47 2.90
CA GLN A 49 -9.38 5.42 1.44
C GLN A 49 -8.16 6.23 0.99
N MET A 50 -7.98 7.44 1.52
CA MET A 50 -6.80 8.27 1.21
C MET A 50 -5.51 7.61 1.66
N ALA A 51 -5.48 7.00 2.84
CA ALA A 51 -4.33 6.24 3.34
C ALA A 51 -3.99 5.04 2.45
N GLY A 52 -5.01 4.34 1.94
CA GLY A 52 -4.83 3.26 0.95
C GLY A 52 -4.21 3.76 -0.35
N ILE A 53 -4.77 4.85 -0.92
CA ILE A 53 -4.26 5.45 -2.17
C ILE A 53 -2.82 5.93 -2.01
N SER A 54 -2.49 6.56 -0.88
CA SER A 54 -1.12 7.04 -0.64
C SER A 54 -0.13 5.90 -0.54
N CYS A 55 -0.50 4.80 0.12
CA CYS A 55 0.34 3.60 0.20
C CYS A 55 0.58 3.00 -1.19
N ASP A 56 -0.46 2.83 -2.00
CA ASP A 56 -0.36 2.33 -3.37
C ASP A 56 0.56 3.19 -4.25
N LEU A 57 0.42 4.51 -4.15
CA LEU A 57 1.25 5.44 -4.91
C LEU A 57 2.73 5.33 -4.51
N CYS A 58 3.00 5.25 -3.21
CA CYS A 58 4.35 5.06 -2.70
C CYS A 58 4.96 3.75 -3.22
N MET A 59 4.23 2.64 -3.09
CA MET A 59 4.70 1.34 -3.53
C MET A 59 5.08 1.37 -5.01
N ARG A 60 4.20 1.91 -5.87
CA ARG A 60 4.47 2.03 -7.31
C ARG A 60 5.68 2.90 -7.62
N ALA A 61 5.84 4.03 -6.94
CA ALA A 61 6.98 4.91 -7.13
C ALA A 61 8.30 4.21 -6.76
N VAL A 62 8.35 3.54 -5.60
CA VAL A 62 9.56 2.83 -5.16
C VAL A 62 9.83 1.61 -6.04
N TYR A 63 8.80 0.90 -6.52
CA TYR A 63 8.97 -0.17 -7.50
C TYR A 63 9.63 0.31 -8.78
N GLY A 64 9.23 1.49 -9.28
CA GLY A 64 9.87 2.11 -10.44
C GLY A 64 11.36 2.38 -10.20
N VAL A 65 11.70 2.99 -9.07
CA VAL A 65 13.10 3.24 -8.69
C VAL A 65 13.90 1.94 -8.55
N ASN A 66 13.32 0.88 -7.96
CA ASN A 66 13.98 -0.41 -7.83
C ASN A 66 14.20 -1.07 -9.21
N TYR A 67 13.24 -0.94 -10.13
CA TYR A 67 13.39 -1.41 -11.51
C TYR A 67 14.53 -0.69 -12.23
N ASP A 68 14.57 0.65 -12.15
CA ASP A 68 15.63 1.45 -12.76
C ASP A 68 17.00 1.09 -12.19
N PHE A 69 17.08 0.84 -10.87
CA PHE A 69 18.32 0.39 -10.23
C PHE A 69 18.80 -0.98 -10.74
N ILE A 70 17.88 -1.94 -10.90
CA ILE A 70 18.20 -3.26 -11.45
C ILE A 70 18.66 -3.15 -12.90
N GLN A 71 18.08 -2.24 -13.68
CA GLN A 71 18.51 -2.00 -15.06
C GLN A 71 19.91 -1.37 -15.10
N LEU A 72 20.15 -0.32 -14.31
CA LEU A 72 21.46 0.31 -14.18
C LEU A 72 22.55 -0.70 -13.79
N LYS A 73 22.25 -1.63 -12.89
CA LYS A 73 23.20 -2.71 -12.50
C LYS A 73 23.64 -3.53 -13.72
N LYS A 74 22.71 -3.90 -14.60
CA LYS A 74 23.02 -4.66 -15.82
C LYS A 74 23.90 -3.85 -16.76
N ASP A 75 23.55 -2.57 -16.95
CA ASP A 75 24.30 -1.67 -17.83
C ASP A 75 25.73 -1.47 -17.31
N VAL A 76 25.92 -1.35 -15.99
CA VAL A 76 27.25 -1.26 -15.36
C VAL A 76 28.06 -2.53 -15.55
N ILE A 77 27.45 -3.72 -15.43
CA ILE A 77 28.14 -4.99 -15.67
C ILE A 77 28.62 -5.09 -17.12
N GLU A 78 27.81 -4.65 -18.07
CA GLU A 78 28.19 -4.64 -19.48
C GLU A 78 29.31 -3.64 -19.77
N MET A 79 29.25 -2.43 -19.19
CA MET A 79 30.34 -1.45 -19.30
C MET A 79 31.66 -2.00 -18.74
N ILE A 80 31.63 -2.70 -17.59
CA ILE A 80 32.80 -3.37 -17.02
C ILE A 80 33.41 -4.36 -18.00
N ARG A 81 32.57 -5.13 -18.70
CA ARG A 81 33.04 -6.11 -19.68
C ARG A 81 33.83 -5.41 -20.81
N LEU A 82 33.25 -4.36 -21.39
CA LEU A 82 33.88 -3.58 -22.45
C LEU A 82 35.18 -2.91 -21.98
N ASP A 83 35.19 -2.34 -20.77
CA ASP A 83 36.37 -1.68 -20.21
C ASP A 83 37.50 -2.67 -19.93
N CYS A 84 37.19 -3.86 -19.40
CA CYS A 84 38.20 -4.91 -19.17
C CYS A 84 38.78 -5.44 -20.49
N GLU A 85 37.94 -5.67 -21.51
CA GLU A 85 38.39 -6.06 -22.85
C GLU A 85 39.30 -4.99 -23.48
N ALA A 86 38.95 -3.71 -23.32
CA ALA A 86 39.75 -2.59 -23.80
C ALA A 86 41.08 -2.41 -23.05
N LEU A 87 41.11 -2.67 -21.74
CA LEU A 87 42.29 -2.47 -20.89
C LEU A 87 43.34 -3.58 -21.07
N PHE A 88 42.91 -4.83 -21.21
CA PHE A 88 43.80 -5.99 -21.19
C PHE A 88 44.07 -6.58 -22.59
N HIS A 89 43.28 -6.21 -23.61
CA HIS A 89 43.41 -6.70 -24.99
C HIS A 89 43.47 -8.23 -25.05
N ASP A 90 44.28 -8.85 -25.92
CA ASP A 90 44.33 -10.31 -26.13
C ASP A 90 44.80 -11.17 -24.93
N ARG A 91 44.94 -10.58 -23.74
CA ARG A 91 45.25 -11.27 -22.49
C ARG A 91 43.98 -11.82 -21.85
N ALA A 92 43.49 -12.94 -22.39
CA ALA A 92 42.23 -13.55 -21.99
C ALA A 92 42.12 -13.87 -20.48
N GLU A 93 43.23 -14.27 -19.84
CA GLU A 93 43.27 -14.53 -18.39
C GLU A 93 43.05 -13.25 -17.59
N ASP A 94 43.77 -12.19 -17.91
CA ASP A 94 43.64 -10.89 -17.25
C ASP A 94 42.25 -10.27 -17.46
N ILE A 95 41.67 -10.38 -18.67
CA ILE A 95 40.29 -9.94 -18.95
C ILE A 95 39.30 -10.67 -18.03
N SER A 96 39.39 -12.01 -17.99
CA SER A 96 38.47 -12.83 -17.20
C SER A 96 38.55 -12.49 -15.72
N GLU A 97 39.76 -12.31 -15.20
CA GLU A 97 39.96 -11.92 -13.80
C GLU A 97 39.43 -10.50 -13.51
N CYS A 98 39.67 -9.53 -14.40
CA CYS A 98 39.14 -8.17 -14.31
C CYS A 98 37.61 -8.16 -14.22
N ILE A 99 36.95 -8.83 -15.17
CA ILE A 99 35.49 -8.91 -15.23
C ILE A 99 34.97 -9.54 -13.95
N ARG A 100 35.49 -10.71 -13.56
CA ARG A 100 35.06 -11.42 -12.36
C ARG A 100 35.21 -10.57 -11.11
N PHE A 101 36.35 -9.89 -10.95
CA PHE A 101 36.62 -9.07 -9.78
C PHE A 101 35.64 -7.89 -9.69
N LEU A 102 35.48 -7.14 -10.77
CA LEU A 102 34.63 -5.94 -10.79
C LEU A 102 33.15 -6.28 -10.70
N THR A 103 32.65 -7.30 -11.41
CA THR A 103 31.25 -7.72 -11.31
C THR A 103 30.91 -8.22 -9.91
N THR A 104 31.81 -8.99 -9.27
CA THR A 104 31.63 -9.41 -7.87
C THR A 104 31.49 -8.21 -6.92
N LYS A 105 32.25 -7.13 -7.14
CA LYS A 105 32.13 -5.90 -6.35
C LYS A 105 30.78 -5.22 -6.60
N VAL A 106 30.38 -5.08 -7.86
CA VAL A 106 29.07 -4.51 -8.23
C VAL A 106 27.94 -5.28 -7.56
N GLU A 107 27.93 -6.61 -7.66
CA GLU A 107 26.91 -7.46 -7.02
C GLU A 107 26.88 -7.30 -5.50
N LYS A 108 28.05 -7.23 -4.86
CA LYS A 108 28.16 -7.04 -3.41
C LYS A 108 27.53 -5.72 -2.97
N TYR A 109 27.80 -4.62 -3.67
CA TYR A 109 27.28 -3.30 -3.32
C TYR A 109 25.81 -3.13 -3.74
N SER A 110 25.44 -3.61 -4.93
CA SER A 110 24.07 -3.53 -5.42
C SER A 110 23.11 -4.33 -4.55
N GLY A 111 23.53 -5.51 -4.06
CA GLY A 111 22.72 -6.31 -3.15
C GLY A 111 22.43 -5.64 -1.80
N LYS A 112 23.25 -4.65 -1.38
CA LYS A 112 22.93 -3.80 -0.21
C LYS A 112 21.85 -2.78 -0.55
N VAL A 113 21.94 -2.16 -1.72
CA VAL A 113 20.97 -1.16 -2.19
C VAL A 113 19.61 -1.79 -2.49
N GLU A 114 19.56 -2.95 -3.15
CA GLU A 114 18.31 -3.68 -3.44
C GLU A 114 17.51 -3.99 -2.17
N LYS A 115 18.20 -4.35 -1.07
CA LYS A 115 17.54 -4.58 0.23
C LYS A 115 16.92 -3.31 0.80
N ILE A 116 17.55 -2.15 0.57
CA ILE A 116 17.04 -0.85 1.06
C ILE A 116 15.85 -0.39 0.22
N LEU A 117 15.86 -0.70 -1.09
CA LEU A 117 14.82 -0.31 -2.05
C LEU A 117 13.61 -1.26 -2.07
N ASP A 118 13.48 -2.15 -1.08
CA ASP A 118 12.23 -2.91 -0.92
C ASP A 118 11.05 -1.94 -0.76
N SER A 119 10.12 -2.00 -1.71
CA SER A 119 9.10 -0.96 -1.85
C SER A 119 8.21 -0.85 -0.61
N ARG A 120 7.90 -1.99 0.02
CA ARG A 120 7.09 -2.02 1.24
C ARG A 120 7.85 -1.46 2.42
N HIS A 121 9.09 -1.90 2.59
CA HIS A 121 9.96 -1.41 3.65
C HIS A 121 10.09 0.13 3.60
N VAL A 122 10.37 0.69 2.42
CA VAL A 122 10.49 2.15 2.23
C VAL A 122 9.17 2.84 2.55
N CYS A 123 8.05 2.35 2.03
CA CYS A 123 6.76 3.01 2.22
C CYS A 123 6.22 2.94 3.66
N VAL A 124 6.57 1.88 4.40
CA VAL A 124 6.32 1.79 5.84
C VAL A 124 7.25 2.72 6.62
N LEU A 125 8.54 2.80 6.25
CA LEU A 125 9.51 3.70 6.87
C LEU A 125 9.09 5.18 6.73
N LEU A 126 8.57 5.56 5.56
CA LEU A 126 8.03 6.89 5.28
C LEU A 126 6.66 7.13 5.93
N ARG A 127 6.11 6.15 6.66
CA ARG A 127 4.78 6.18 7.30
C ARG A 127 3.63 6.44 6.33
N VAL A 128 3.81 6.08 5.06
CA VAL A 128 2.77 6.18 4.03
C VAL A 128 1.92 4.92 4.00
N CYS A 129 2.55 3.77 4.24
CA CYS A 129 1.88 2.48 4.44
C CYS A 129 1.82 2.14 5.94
N ALA A 130 0.75 1.47 6.35
CA ALA A 130 0.66 0.91 7.69
C ALA A 130 1.66 -0.24 7.87
N ALA A 131 2.35 -0.26 9.01
CA ALA A 131 3.20 -1.37 9.39
C ALA A 131 2.35 -2.60 9.77
N ASN A 132 2.74 -3.78 9.31
CA ASN A 132 2.23 -5.05 9.82
C ASN A 132 3.34 -5.81 10.57
N ASP A 133 2.99 -6.93 11.19
CA ASP A 133 3.90 -7.70 12.04
C ASP A 133 5.18 -8.18 11.31
N GLU A 134 5.11 -8.38 9.98
CA GLU A 134 6.24 -8.77 9.14
C GLU A 134 7.27 -7.65 8.94
N ASP A 135 6.82 -6.39 8.96
CA ASP A 135 7.69 -5.22 8.73
C ASP A 135 8.66 -4.98 9.90
N TYR A 136 8.26 -5.37 11.13
CA TYR A 136 9.10 -5.26 12.32
C TYR A 136 10.24 -6.29 12.32
N VAL A 137 10.04 -7.46 11.69
CA VAL A 137 11.06 -8.50 11.56
C VAL A 137 12.16 -8.05 10.58
N LEU A 138 11.79 -7.38 9.48
CA LEU A 138 12.74 -6.87 8.50
C LEU A 138 13.66 -5.78 9.09
N LYS A 139 13.09 -4.87 9.90
CA LYS A 139 13.83 -3.82 10.62
C LYS A 139 14.90 -4.41 11.55
N ASN A 140 14.55 -5.43 12.33
CA ASN A 140 15.49 -6.09 13.25
C ASN A 140 16.60 -6.86 12.52
N LYS A 141 16.28 -7.45 11.36
CA LYS A 141 17.25 -8.19 10.53
C LYS A 141 18.28 -7.26 9.86
N MET A 142 17.85 -6.09 9.38
CA MET A 142 18.76 -5.08 8.81
C MET A 142 19.69 -4.45 9.85
N ILE A 143 19.19 -4.14 11.05
CA ILE A 143 20.00 -3.59 12.14
C ILE A 143 21.09 -4.58 12.57
N ASN A 144 20.76 -5.86 12.69
CA ASN A 144 21.76 -6.88 13.01
C ASN A 144 22.78 -7.07 11.88
N SER A 145 22.37 -7.05 10.61
CA SER A 145 23.31 -7.20 9.47
C SER A 145 24.31 -6.04 9.37
N ASN A 146 23.90 -4.80 9.67
CA ASN A 146 24.80 -3.65 9.71
C ASN A 146 25.79 -3.72 10.88
N LYS A 147 25.38 -4.29 12.02
CA LYS A 147 26.25 -4.43 13.19
C LYS A 147 27.36 -5.46 12.97
N THR A 148 27.10 -6.54 12.23
CA THR A 148 28.12 -7.57 11.93
C THR A 148 29.13 -7.10 10.89
N ASP A 149 28.69 -6.31 9.90
CA ASP A 149 29.59 -5.75 8.86
C ASP A 149 30.58 -4.71 9.41
N MET A 150 30.22 -3.97 10.46
CA MET A 150 31.11 -3.02 11.16
C MET A 150 32.14 -3.68 12.10
N MET A 151 31.97 -4.96 12.43
CA MET A 151 32.89 -5.71 13.30
C MET A 151 33.90 -6.57 12.51
N LEU A 152 33.85 -6.51 11.17
CA LEU A 152 34.71 -7.26 10.24
C LEU A 152 35.68 -6.36 9.45
N GLU A 153 35.81 -5.08 9.82
CA GLU A 153 36.92 -4.20 9.43
C GLU A 153 38.09 -4.31 10.40
#